data_AF-A0A8T5T676-F1
#
_entry.id   AF-A0A8T5T676-F1
#
_cell.length_a   1.000
_cell.length_b   1.000
_cell.length_c   1.000
_cell.angle_alpha   90.00
_cell.angle_beta   90.00
_cell.angle_gamma   90.00
#
_symmetry.space_group_name_H-M   'P 1'
#
loop_
_entity.id
_entity.type
_entity.pdbx_description
1 polymer ?
#
loop_
_entity_poly.entity_id
_entity_poly.type
_entity_poly.pdbx_seq_one_letter_code
_entity_poly.pdbx_strand_id
1 'polypeptide(L)'
;MSSDKNNKNNNQKKTRSRSPTKKAQQFEQIIETGKQLFQDKGKDGFSLRGLAKMLEMNQNNLYNYVESKRELWIAIRNKFYTQYKEENREIIKTHEGTNVELLMKIFNHFFEFAENDPTAFRMMHITPSPPSDKVGKFEKEYKPYNFLDGTTRKVQEAVDNGEIKEENSAILSFFIYSLILGASLVEANMRYIEDDVEETVQFKSQPFTSDEFRKYVLKKIELGLIDPNLIVKESDYKEKK
;
A
#
# COMPACT_ATOMS: atom_id res chain seq x y z
N MET A 1 -21.45 -71.23 25.89
CA MET A 1 -20.11 -70.65 25.70
C MET A 1 -20.27 -69.39 24.87
N SER A 2 -20.38 -68.26 25.55
CA SER A 2 -20.63 -66.94 24.96
C SER A 2 -19.34 -66.38 24.37
N SER A 3 -19.43 -65.90 23.13
CA SER A 3 -18.38 -65.14 22.46
C SER A 3 -18.53 -63.65 22.80
N ASP A 4 -17.52 -63.14 23.52
CA ASP A 4 -17.29 -61.73 23.79
C ASP A 4 -17.23 -60.90 22.50
N LYS A 5 -18.04 -59.83 22.44
CA LYS A 5 -17.78 -58.68 21.58
C LYS A 5 -17.80 -57.40 22.40
N ASN A 6 -16.61 -57.05 22.87
CA ASN A 6 -16.24 -55.76 23.42
C ASN A 6 -16.36 -54.68 22.33
N ASN A 7 -17.42 -53.86 22.37
CA ASN A 7 -17.59 -52.73 21.46
C ASN A 7 -16.90 -51.49 22.07
N LYS A 8 -15.65 -51.23 21.64
CA LYS A 8 -14.88 -50.04 22.00
C LYS A 8 -15.51 -48.81 21.32
N ASN A 9 -16.16 -47.96 22.13
CA ASN A 9 -16.54 -46.60 21.75
C ASN A 9 -15.28 -45.75 21.48
N ASN A 10 -14.89 -45.66 20.22
CA ASN A 10 -13.79 -44.82 19.77
C ASN A 10 -14.34 -43.42 19.44
N ASN A 11 -14.56 -42.60 20.46
CA ASN A 11 -14.88 -41.17 20.30
C ASN A 11 -13.63 -40.41 19.82
N GLN A 12 -13.30 -40.55 18.54
CA GLN A 12 -12.36 -39.65 17.88
C GLN A 12 -12.99 -38.27 17.80
N LYS A 13 -12.53 -37.35 18.66
CA LYS A 13 -12.75 -35.90 18.51
C LYS A 13 -12.24 -35.51 17.12
N LYS A 14 -13.14 -35.41 16.14
CA LYS A 14 -12.88 -34.72 14.87
C LYS A 14 -12.58 -33.27 15.21
N THR A 15 -11.29 -32.91 15.29
CA THR A 15 -10.85 -31.52 15.21
C THR A 15 -11.39 -30.96 13.90
N ARG A 16 -12.48 -30.19 14.00
CA ARG A 16 -13.06 -29.47 12.87
C ARG A 16 -12.05 -28.41 12.44
N SER A 17 -11.14 -28.78 11.55
CA SER A 17 -10.36 -27.82 10.76
C SER A 17 -11.33 -26.76 10.23
N ARG A 18 -11.11 -25.49 10.56
CA ARG A 18 -11.93 -24.37 10.06
C ARG A 18 -11.92 -24.42 8.52
N SER A 19 -13.04 -24.13 7.88
CA SER A 19 -13.07 -24.04 6.41
C SER A 19 -12.08 -22.95 5.94
N PRO A 20 -11.45 -23.12 4.76
CA PRO A 20 -10.51 -22.14 4.21
C PRO A 20 -11.07 -20.71 4.22
N THR A 21 -12.36 -20.56 3.89
CA THR A 21 -13.09 -19.28 3.90
C THR A 21 -13.11 -18.63 5.29
N LYS A 22 -13.41 -19.39 6.36
CA LYS A 22 -13.40 -18.86 7.73
C LYS A 22 -11.98 -18.47 8.18
N LYS A 23 -10.96 -19.20 7.72
CA LYS A 23 -9.56 -18.85 8.00
C LYS A 23 -9.17 -17.54 7.32
N ALA A 24 -9.58 -17.33 6.07
CA ALA A 24 -9.34 -16.09 5.34
C ALA A 24 -10.07 -14.90 5.98
N GLN A 25 -11.36 -15.05 6.33
CA GLN A 25 -12.13 -14.00 7.03
C GLN A 25 -11.50 -13.62 8.37
N GLN A 26 -11.04 -14.59 9.16
CA GLN A 26 -10.34 -14.31 10.41
C GLN A 26 -9.04 -13.54 10.17
N PHE A 27 -8.31 -13.90 9.11
CA PHE A 27 -7.06 -13.23 8.78
C PHE A 27 -7.31 -11.79 8.31
N GLU A 28 -8.35 -11.57 7.53
CA GLU A 28 -8.81 -10.24 7.14
C GLU A 28 -9.08 -9.36 8.37
N GLN A 29 -9.78 -9.87 9.38
CA GLN A 29 -9.99 -9.15 10.65
C GLN A 29 -8.69 -8.82 11.38
N ILE A 30 -7.71 -9.73 11.35
CA ILE A 30 -6.37 -9.51 11.93
C ILE A 30 -5.66 -8.37 11.19
N ILE A 31 -5.74 -8.35 9.86
CA ILE A 31 -5.13 -7.31 9.02
C ILE A 31 -5.76 -5.95 9.30
N GLU A 32 -7.09 -5.83 9.27
CA GLU A 32 -7.78 -4.56 9.49
C GLU A 32 -7.60 -4.04 10.92
N THR A 33 -7.73 -4.90 11.93
CA THR A 33 -7.52 -4.48 13.33
C THR A 33 -6.05 -4.14 13.59
N GLY A 34 -5.13 -4.88 12.97
CA GLY A 34 -3.69 -4.59 13.03
C GLY A 34 -3.35 -3.24 12.39
N LYS A 35 -3.92 -2.94 11.22
CA LYS A 35 -3.78 -1.66 10.52
C LYS A 35 -4.23 -0.50 11.40
N GLN A 36 -5.40 -0.60 12.05
CA GLN A 36 -5.88 0.41 12.99
C GLN A 36 -4.93 0.60 14.17
N LEU A 37 -4.39 -0.48 14.74
CA LEU A 37 -3.41 -0.38 15.82
C LEU A 37 -2.11 0.31 15.40
N PHE A 38 -1.66 0.12 14.16
CA PHE A 38 -0.51 0.84 13.62
C PHE A 38 -0.79 2.33 13.45
N GLN A 39 -2.01 2.71 13.09
CA GLN A 39 -2.44 4.10 13.03
C GLN A 39 -2.45 4.74 14.41
N ASP A 40 -3.21 4.16 15.35
CA ASP A 40 -3.53 4.79 16.63
C ASP A 40 -2.34 4.79 17.60
N LYS A 41 -1.51 3.75 17.53
CA LYS A 41 -0.45 3.51 18.54
C LYS A 41 0.96 3.48 17.94
N GLY A 42 1.06 3.68 16.63
CA GLY A 42 2.32 3.55 15.92
C GLY A 42 2.91 2.13 15.97
N LYS A 43 4.13 1.99 15.44
CA LYS A 43 4.82 0.69 15.38
C LYS A 43 5.19 0.12 16.76
N ASP A 44 5.34 0.98 17.77
CA ASP A 44 5.83 0.60 19.09
C ASP A 44 4.72 0.51 20.15
N GLY A 45 3.64 1.27 20.03
CA GLY A 45 2.63 1.45 21.09
C GLY A 45 1.60 0.34 21.26
N PHE A 46 1.70 -0.78 20.52
CA PHE A 46 0.84 -1.95 20.74
C PHE A 46 1.62 -3.26 20.82
N SER A 47 0.93 -4.30 21.32
CA SER A 47 1.44 -5.68 21.41
C SER A 47 0.50 -6.66 20.72
N LEU A 48 1.04 -7.78 20.22
CA LEU A 48 0.22 -8.85 19.64
C LEU A 48 -0.74 -9.48 20.66
N ARG A 49 -0.39 -9.47 21.95
CA ARG A 49 -1.32 -9.89 23.01
C ARG A 49 -2.52 -8.95 23.12
N GLY A 50 -2.29 -7.64 22.99
CA GLY A 50 -3.35 -6.63 22.94
C GLY A 50 -4.26 -6.83 21.72
N LEU A 51 -3.66 -7.05 20.54
CA LEU A 51 -4.39 -7.38 19.31
C LEU A 51 -5.25 -8.63 19.47
N ALA A 52 -4.70 -9.71 20.04
CA ALA A 52 -5.44 -10.95 20.29
C ALA A 52 -6.66 -10.70 21.20
N LYS A 53 -6.50 -9.89 22.25
CA LYS A 53 -7.59 -9.51 23.15
C LYS A 53 -8.70 -8.73 22.42
N MET A 54 -8.34 -7.77 21.58
CA MET A 54 -9.31 -6.97 20.79
C MET A 54 -10.10 -7.82 19.80
N LEU A 55 -9.47 -8.86 19.25
CA LEU A 55 -10.09 -9.81 18.33
C LEU A 55 -10.79 -10.99 19.04
N GLU A 56 -10.91 -10.94 20.37
CA GLU A 56 -11.50 -12.01 21.19
C GLU A 56 -10.89 -13.40 20.91
N MET A 57 -9.60 -13.44 20.60
CA MET A 57 -8.85 -14.67 20.32
C MET A 57 -7.76 -14.90 21.36
N ASN A 58 -7.46 -16.17 21.62
CA ASN A 58 -6.29 -16.48 22.44
C ASN A 58 -5.00 -16.19 21.65
N GLN A 59 -3.93 -15.87 22.38
CA GLN A 59 -2.65 -15.46 21.79
C GLN A 59 -2.05 -16.55 20.88
N ASN A 60 -2.19 -17.83 21.25
CA ASN A 60 -1.70 -18.96 20.44
C ASN A 60 -2.43 -19.05 19.09
N ASN A 61 -3.71 -18.70 19.03
CA ASN A 61 -4.47 -18.67 17.79
C ASN A 61 -3.95 -17.57 16.87
N LEU A 62 -3.69 -16.36 17.39
CA LEU A 62 -3.09 -15.27 16.60
C LEU A 62 -1.73 -15.66 16.03
N TYR A 63 -0.91 -16.36 16.82
CA TYR A 63 0.41 -16.84 16.38
C TYR A 63 0.37 -17.85 15.23
N ASN A 64 -0.77 -18.47 14.93
CA ASN A 64 -0.93 -19.28 13.71
C ASN A 64 -1.01 -18.41 12.44
N TYR A 65 -1.32 -17.12 12.59
CA TYR A 65 -1.46 -16.15 11.51
C TYR A 65 -0.24 -15.25 11.38
N VAL A 66 0.24 -14.69 12.49
CA VAL A 66 1.38 -13.77 12.55
C VAL A 66 2.19 -13.98 13.84
N GLU A 67 3.50 -14.17 13.71
CA GLU A 67 4.48 -14.50 14.74
C GLU A 67 5.08 -13.25 15.41
N SER A 68 5.06 -12.10 14.73
CA SER A 68 5.60 -10.84 15.21
C SER A 68 4.84 -9.62 14.66
N LYS A 69 5.07 -8.44 15.25
CA LYS A 69 4.56 -7.17 14.70
C LYS A 69 5.11 -6.90 13.30
N ARG A 70 6.36 -7.32 13.02
CA ARG A 70 6.95 -7.20 11.69
C ARG A 70 6.21 -8.08 10.70
N GLU A 71 5.89 -9.32 11.09
CA GLU A 71 5.14 -10.21 10.21
C GLU A 71 3.73 -9.67 9.90
N LEU A 72 3.06 -9.10 10.92
CA LEU A 72 1.78 -8.40 10.73
C LEU A 72 1.92 -7.20 9.79
N TRP A 73 2.96 -6.37 9.96
CA TRP A 73 3.25 -5.23 9.08
C TRP A 73 3.48 -5.68 7.62
N ILE A 74 4.25 -6.75 7.41
CA ILE A 74 4.51 -7.31 6.08
C ILE A 74 3.20 -7.80 5.45
N ALA A 75 2.39 -8.52 6.22
CA ALA A 75 1.12 -9.05 5.74
C ALA A 75 0.15 -7.94 5.32
N ILE A 76 0.05 -6.88 6.14
CA ILE A 76 -0.76 -5.69 5.84
C ILE A 76 -0.27 -5.05 4.54
N ARG A 77 1.04 -4.75 4.44
CA ARG A 77 1.62 -4.18 3.21
C ARG A 77 1.35 -5.03 1.99
N ASN A 78 1.56 -6.35 2.08
CA ASN A 78 1.40 -7.25 0.94
C ASN A 78 -0.04 -7.25 0.42
N LYS A 79 -1.04 -7.23 1.33
CA LYS A 79 -2.46 -7.11 0.95
C LYS A 79 -2.70 -5.84 0.14
N PHE A 80 -2.33 -4.68 0.67
CA PHE A 80 -2.64 -3.40 0.06
C PHE A 80 -1.82 -3.12 -1.21
N TYR A 81 -0.56 -3.56 -1.28
CA TYR A 81 0.18 -3.56 -2.55
C TYR A 81 -0.46 -4.45 -3.61
N THR A 82 -1.00 -5.61 -3.22
CA THR A 82 -1.69 -6.50 -4.15
C THR A 82 -2.98 -5.85 -4.65
N GLN A 83 -3.77 -5.27 -3.75
CA GLN A 83 -4.97 -4.52 -4.11
C GLN A 83 -4.66 -3.40 -5.11
N TYR A 84 -3.75 -2.48 -4.75
CA TYR A 84 -3.35 -1.36 -5.61
C TYR A 84 -2.84 -1.82 -6.98
N LYS A 85 -2.11 -2.95 -7.01
CA LYS A 85 -1.62 -3.53 -8.26
C LYS A 85 -2.74 -4.09 -9.14
N GLU A 86 -3.72 -4.80 -8.57
CA GLU A 86 -4.84 -5.33 -9.35
C GLU A 86 -5.76 -4.21 -9.85
N GLU A 87 -5.99 -3.16 -9.05
CA GLU A 87 -6.74 -1.97 -9.46
C GLU A 87 -6.05 -1.26 -10.64
N ASN A 88 -4.74 -1.03 -10.56
CA ASN A 88 -3.96 -0.49 -11.70
C ASN A 88 -3.99 -1.40 -12.94
N ARG A 89 -3.99 -2.72 -12.76
CA ARG A 89 -4.10 -3.65 -13.91
C ARG A 89 -5.41 -3.51 -14.63
N GLU A 90 -6.52 -3.31 -13.92
CA GLU A 90 -7.81 -3.08 -14.54
C GLU A 90 -7.86 -1.73 -15.27
N ILE A 91 -7.27 -0.68 -14.70
CA ILE A 91 -7.10 0.62 -15.38
C ILE A 91 -6.33 0.43 -16.70
N ILE A 92 -5.21 -0.29 -16.68
CA ILE A 92 -4.39 -0.56 -17.87
C ILE A 92 -5.18 -1.36 -18.90
N LYS A 93 -5.91 -2.39 -18.48
CA LYS A 93 -6.64 -3.30 -19.36
C LYS A 93 -7.82 -2.63 -20.06
N THR A 94 -8.48 -1.69 -19.39
CA THR A 94 -9.70 -1.02 -19.88
C THR A 94 -9.42 0.31 -20.55
N HIS A 95 -8.18 0.78 -20.52
CA HIS A 95 -7.83 2.06 -21.10
C HIS A 95 -7.67 2.01 -22.62
N GLU A 96 -8.34 2.95 -23.26
CA GLU A 96 -8.09 3.36 -24.65
C GLU A 96 -7.52 4.78 -24.64
N GLY A 97 -6.52 5.05 -25.48
CA GLY A 97 -5.85 6.35 -25.57
C GLY A 97 -4.32 6.25 -25.67
N THR A 98 -3.68 7.37 -25.39
CA THR A 98 -2.22 7.54 -25.32
C THR A 98 -1.65 7.00 -24.01
N ASN A 99 -0.36 6.64 -23.98
CA ASN A 99 0.30 6.24 -22.74
C ASN A 99 0.35 7.37 -21.71
N VAL A 100 0.41 8.63 -22.14
CA VAL A 100 0.31 9.79 -21.23
C VAL A 100 -1.05 9.80 -20.52
N GLU A 101 -2.16 9.61 -21.24
CA GLU A 101 -3.50 9.52 -20.64
C GLU A 101 -3.60 8.34 -19.66
N LEU A 102 -3.01 7.19 -19.98
CA LEU A 102 -2.93 6.04 -19.07
C LEU A 102 -2.20 6.40 -17.78
N LEU A 103 -1.02 7.01 -17.89
CA LEU A 103 -0.20 7.42 -16.75
C LEU A 103 -0.97 8.41 -15.87
N MET A 104 -1.69 9.36 -16.45
CA MET A 104 -2.52 10.30 -15.69
C MET A 104 -3.65 9.60 -14.93
N LYS A 105 -4.27 8.54 -15.48
CA LYS A 105 -5.24 7.71 -14.76
C LYS A 105 -4.60 6.95 -13.59
N ILE A 106 -3.42 6.38 -13.80
CA ILE A 106 -2.66 5.68 -12.74
C ILE A 106 -2.27 6.66 -11.62
N PHE A 107 -1.84 7.88 -11.96
CA PHE A 107 -1.49 8.91 -10.98
C PHE A 107 -2.72 9.38 -10.22
N ASN A 108 -3.85 9.59 -10.88
CA ASN A 108 -5.10 9.92 -10.19
C ASN A 108 -5.53 8.80 -9.24
N HIS A 109 -5.42 7.53 -9.67
CA HIS A 109 -5.71 6.38 -8.81
C HIS A 109 -4.79 6.30 -7.58
N PHE A 110 -3.53 6.75 -7.68
CA PHE A 110 -2.65 6.88 -6.51
C PHE A 110 -3.23 7.84 -5.46
N PHE A 111 -3.78 8.99 -5.88
CA PHE A 111 -4.46 9.91 -4.97
C PHE A 111 -5.75 9.32 -4.41
N GLU A 112 -6.55 8.66 -5.23
CA GLU A 112 -7.79 8.00 -4.78
C GLU A 112 -7.49 6.92 -3.73
N PHE A 113 -6.42 6.13 -3.92
CA PHE A 113 -6.00 5.13 -2.94
C PHE A 113 -5.58 5.80 -1.62
N ALA A 114 -4.84 6.91 -1.69
CA ALA A 114 -4.44 7.68 -0.51
C ALA A 114 -5.62 8.30 0.24
N GLU A 115 -6.66 8.73 -0.49
CA GLU A 115 -7.89 9.29 0.06
C GLU A 115 -8.80 8.21 0.68
N ASN A 116 -8.97 7.08 0.01
CA ASN A 116 -9.89 6.02 0.43
C ASN A 116 -9.41 5.28 1.68
N ASP A 117 -8.09 5.07 1.82
CA ASP A 117 -7.50 4.43 2.99
C ASP A 117 -6.13 5.06 3.34
N PRO A 118 -6.13 6.25 3.98
CA PRO A 118 -4.90 6.97 4.33
C PRO A 118 -3.94 6.14 5.20
N THR A 119 -4.50 5.24 6.02
CA THR A 119 -3.71 4.38 6.90
C THR A 119 -2.99 3.29 6.10
N ALA A 120 -3.69 2.59 5.20
CA ALA A 120 -3.04 1.64 4.30
C ALA A 120 -1.97 2.32 3.44
N PHE A 121 -2.27 3.51 2.91
CA PHE A 121 -1.32 4.30 2.12
C PHE A 121 -0.06 4.67 2.91
N ARG A 122 -0.21 5.21 4.13
CA ARG A 122 0.93 5.49 5.03
C ARG A 122 1.70 4.22 5.34
N MET A 123 1.00 3.11 5.60
CA MET A 123 1.65 1.83 5.85
C MET A 123 2.47 1.36 4.64
N MET A 124 2.00 1.56 3.41
CA MET A 124 2.70 1.20 2.17
C MET A 124 3.88 2.13 1.84
N HIS A 125 3.81 3.42 2.15
CA HIS A 125 4.83 4.36 1.65
C HIS A 125 5.74 4.94 2.73
N ILE A 126 5.25 5.09 3.96
CA ILE A 126 5.89 5.92 5.00
C ILE A 126 6.30 5.10 6.22
N THR A 127 5.40 4.24 6.72
CA THR A 127 5.60 3.55 8.00
C THR A 127 6.72 2.52 7.88
N PRO A 128 7.83 2.64 8.63
CA PRO A 128 8.89 1.66 8.61
C PRO A 128 8.47 0.39 9.34
N SER A 129 9.11 -0.74 8.97
CA SER A 129 8.84 -2.01 9.64
C SER A 129 9.23 -1.94 11.12
N PRO A 130 8.44 -2.55 12.04
CA PRO A 130 8.85 -2.69 13.42
C PRO A 130 10.04 -3.68 13.55
N PRO A 131 10.87 -3.53 14.60
CA PRO A 131 11.93 -4.49 14.87
C PRO A 131 11.35 -5.88 15.22
N SER A 132 12.08 -6.93 14.86
CA SER A 132 11.76 -8.32 15.18
C SER A 132 13.04 -9.16 15.15
N ASP A 133 13.19 -10.03 16.15
CA ASP A 133 14.18 -11.11 16.24
C ASP A 133 13.69 -12.39 15.55
N LYS A 134 12.39 -12.48 15.27
CA LYS A 134 11.75 -13.60 14.58
C LYS A 134 11.51 -13.28 13.11
N VAL A 135 11.81 -14.26 12.26
CA VAL A 135 11.51 -14.24 10.82
C VAL A 135 10.31 -15.13 10.56
N GLY A 136 9.14 -14.50 10.38
CA GLY A 136 7.89 -15.20 10.11
C GLY A 136 7.74 -15.63 8.64
N LYS A 137 6.68 -16.38 8.33
CA LYS A 137 6.44 -16.93 6.97
C LYS A 137 6.34 -15.84 5.88
N PHE A 138 5.67 -14.73 6.14
CA PHE A 138 5.53 -13.65 5.15
C PHE A 138 6.87 -12.94 4.88
N GLU A 139 7.76 -12.87 5.87
CA GLU A 139 9.11 -12.31 5.70
C GLU A 139 10.00 -13.23 4.87
N LYS A 140 9.90 -14.56 5.05
CA LYS A 140 10.64 -15.55 4.24
C LYS A 140 10.27 -15.49 2.76
N GLU A 141 9.01 -15.21 2.46
CA GLU A 141 8.49 -15.08 1.09
C GLU A 141 8.53 -13.65 0.57
N TYR A 142 9.01 -12.69 1.39
CA TYR A 142 8.99 -11.28 1.04
C TYR A 142 9.94 -11.00 -0.12
N LYS A 143 9.41 -10.37 -1.16
CA LYS A 143 10.19 -9.83 -2.26
C LYS A 143 10.07 -8.31 -2.20
N PRO A 144 11.19 -7.57 -2.25
CA PRO A 144 11.13 -6.12 -2.34
C PRO A 144 10.21 -5.70 -3.49
N TYR A 145 9.23 -4.85 -3.16
CA TYR A 145 8.34 -4.30 -4.17
C TYR A 145 9.11 -3.24 -4.95
N ASN A 146 9.46 -3.54 -6.19
CA ASN A 146 9.91 -2.53 -7.15
C ASN A 146 8.69 -1.72 -7.60
N PHE A 147 8.19 -0.86 -6.71
CA PHE A 147 6.91 -0.17 -6.86
C PHE A 147 6.82 0.60 -8.20
N LEU A 148 7.92 1.22 -8.61
CA LEU A 148 7.99 2.05 -9.83
C LEU A 148 8.30 1.27 -11.10
N ASP A 149 8.59 -0.02 -11.05
CA ASP A 149 9.00 -0.80 -12.23
C ASP A 149 7.92 -0.86 -13.31
N GLY A 150 6.65 -1.01 -12.90
CA GLY A 150 5.51 -0.93 -13.82
C GLY A 150 5.35 0.44 -14.46
N THR A 151 5.39 1.50 -13.65
CA THR A 151 5.30 2.89 -14.10
C THR A 151 6.46 3.26 -15.02
N THR A 152 7.69 2.87 -14.68
CA THR A 152 8.89 3.16 -15.47
C THR A 152 8.80 2.52 -16.84
N ARG A 153 8.30 1.28 -16.95
CA ARG A 153 8.04 0.66 -18.25
C ARG A 153 7.01 1.44 -19.07
N LYS A 154 5.91 1.88 -18.46
CA LYS A 154 4.89 2.67 -19.16
C LYS A 154 5.41 4.04 -19.60
N VAL A 155 6.23 4.71 -18.77
CA VAL A 155 6.92 5.94 -19.16
C VAL A 155 7.87 5.69 -20.32
N GLN A 156 8.65 4.61 -20.30
CA GLN A 156 9.52 4.25 -21.42
C GLN A 156 8.73 4.02 -22.72
N GLU A 157 7.60 3.31 -22.67
CA GLU A 157 6.75 3.12 -23.86
C GLU A 157 6.20 4.44 -24.41
N ALA A 158 5.84 5.38 -23.54
CA ALA A 158 5.43 6.73 -23.96
C ALA A 158 6.58 7.52 -24.62
N VAL A 159 7.82 7.34 -24.14
CA VAL A 159 9.03 7.91 -24.75
C VAL A 159 9.29 7.29 -26.12
N ASP A 160 9.22 5.96 -26.22
CA ASP A 160 9.46 5.22 -27.47
C ASP A 160 8.43 5.59 -28.54
N ASN A 161 7.19 5.87 -28.14
CA ASN A 161 6.13 6.37 -29.03
C ASN A 161 6.23 7.88 -29.32
N GLY A 162 7.19 8.58 -28.72
CA GLY A 162 7.40 10.02 -28.88
C GLY A 162 6.33 10.89 -28.23
N GLU A 163 5.52 10.34 -27.31
CA GLU A 163 4.52 11.07 -26.53
C GLU A 163 5.17 11.88 -25.41
N ILE A 164 6.19 11.30 -24.75
CA ILE A 164 7.06 11.98 -23.79
C ILE A 164 8.40 12.25 -24.46
N LYS A 165 8.95 13.45 -24.27
CA LYS A 165 10.19 13.88 -24.92
C LYS A 165 11.44 13.77 -24.04
N GLU A 166 11.29 13.50 -22.73
CA GLU A 166 12.42 13.19 -21.87
C GLU A 166 13.00 11.80 -22.18
N GLU A 167 14.33 11.68 -22.14
CA GLU A 167 15.01 10.44 -22.51
C GLU A 167 15.11 9.46 -21.34
N ASN A 168 15.18 9.95 -20.09
CA ASN A 168 15.45 9.13 -18.92
C ASN A 168 14.18 8.75 -18.15
N SER A 169 13.50 7.70 -18.62
CA SER A 169 12.25 7.19 -18.03
C SER A 169 12.35 6.86 -16.53
N ALA A 170 13.51 6.38 -16.08
CA ALA A 170 13.74 6.04 -14.67
C ALA A 170 13.76 7.28 -13.79
N ILE A 171 14.59 8.28 -14.11
CA ILE A 171 14.65 9.54 -13.32
C ILE A 171 13.29 10.21 -13.32
N LEU A 172 12.63 10.30 -14.48
CA LEU A 172 11.30 10.89 -14.61
C LEU A 172 10.26 10.18 -13.74
N SER A 173 10.28 8.84 -13.70
CA SER A 173 9.36 8.06 -12.85
C SER A 173 9.57 8.31 -11.36
N PHE A 174 10.83 8.43 -10.92
CA PHE A 174 11.14 8.76 -9.52
C PHE A 174 10.76 10.20 -9.17
N PHE A 175 11.00 11.15 -10.08
CA PHE A 175 10.57 12.53 -9.93
C PHE A 175 9.05 12.64 -9.80
N ILE A 176 8.29 12.05 -10.72
CA ILE A 176 6.83 12.04 -10.64
C ILE A 176 6.36 11.38 -9.35
N TYR A 177 6.95 10.25 -8.96
CA TYR A 177 6.62 9.58 -7.70
C TYR A 177 6.81 10.50 -6.49
N SER A 178 7.90 11.26 -6.45
CA SER A 178 8.15 12.23 -5.38
C SER A 178 7.09 13.33 -5.32
N LEU A 179 6.62 13.82 -6.48
CA LEU A 179 5.59 14.84 -6.58
C LEU A 179 4.24 14.30 -6.09
N ILE A 180 3.80 13.15 -6.61
CA ILE A 180 2.50 12.58 -6.23
C ILE A 180 2.50 12.12 -4.77
N LEU A 181 3.59 11.54 -4.26
CA LEU A 181 3.70 11.15 -2.87
C LEU A 181 3.60 12.37 -1.95
N GLY A 182 4.38 13.41 -2.22
CA GLY A 182 4.33 14.66 -1.45
C GLY A 182 2.95 15.31 -1.51
N ALA A 183 2.37 15.41 -2.70
CA ALA A 183 1.04 15.98 -2.90
C ALA A 183 -0.05 15.18 -2.18
N SER A 184 -0.05 13.84 -2.22
CA SER A 184 -1.03 13.02 -1.51
C SER A 184 -0.94 13.20 0.02
N LEU A 185 0.27 13.36 0.56
CA LEU A 185 0.45 13.65 2.00
C LEU A 185 -0.07 15.04 2.39
N VAL A 186 0.19 16.05 1.56
CA VAL A 186 -0.33 17.42 1.74
C VAL A 186 -1.86 17.41 1.66
N GLU A 187 -2.41 16.73 0.66
CA GLU A 187 -3.85 16.64 0.43
C GLU A 187 -4.57 15.94 1.60
N ALA A 188 -3.99 14.87 2.14
CA ALA A 188 -4.53 14.23 3.34
C ALA A 188 -4.61 15.21 4.52
N ASN A 189 -3.56 16.00 4.78
CA ASN A 189 -3.57 16.99 5.85
C ASN A 189 -4.53 18.16 5.60
N MET A 190 -4.93 18.44 4.34
CA MET A 190 -5.98 19.42 4.03
C MET A 190 -7.39 18.91 4.38
N ARG A 191 -7.62 17.59 4.30
CA ARG A 191 -8.92 16.97 4.59
C ARG A 191 -9.10 16.64 6.06
N TYR A 192 -8.04 16.26 6.75
CA TYR A 192 -8.06 15.90 8.17
C TYR A 192 -7.44 17.03 9.00
N ILE A 193 -8.26 18.05 9.32
CA ILE A 193 -7.94 19.05 10.34
C ILE A 193 -8.44 18.48 11.66
N GLU A 194 -7.56 17.88 12.46
CA GLU A 194 -7.89 17.57 13.85
C GLU A 194 -7.71 18.84 14.68
N ASP A 195 -8.73 19.23 15.45
CA ASP A 195 -8.73 20.39 16.36
C ASP A 195 -7.74 20.26 17.55
N ASP A 196 -6.93 19.19 17.59
CA ASP A 196 -6.10 18.85 18.74
C ASP A 196 -4.61 19.13 18.50
N VAL A 197 -3.91 19.38 19.60
CA VAL A 197 -2.57 20.01 19.72
C VAL A 197 -1.40 19.15 19.14
N GLU A 198 -1.68 18.14 18.30
CA GLU A 198 -0.69 17.22 17.71
C GLU A 198 -0.47 17.42 16.20
N GLU A 199 -0.47 18.66 15.71
CA GLU A 199 -0.22 18.90 14.28
C GLU A 199 1.28 19.03 13.95
N THR A 200 1.76 18.18 13.03
CA THR A 200 3.10 18.31 12.45
C THR A 200 3.19 19.39 11.37
N VAL A 201 2.08 19.73 10.69
CA VAL A 201 1.99 20.77 9.64
C VAL A 201 0.56 21.34 9.57
N GLN A 202 0.37 22.64 9.81
CA GLN A 202 -0.90 23.34 9.62
C GLN A 202 -0.96 24.03 8.25
N PHE A 203 -1.97 23.71 7.45
CA PHE A 203 -2.23 24.45 6.19
C PHE A 203 -3.28 25.57 6.32
N LYS A 204 -4.01 25.70 7.46
CA LYS A 204 -5.05 26.75 7.72
C LYS A 204 -6.04 26.97 6.55
N SER A 205 -6.93 27.96 6.65
CA SER A 205 -7.89 28.31 5.58
C SER A 205 -7.15 28.69 4.30
N GLN A 206 -7.32 27.88 3.26
CA GLN A 206 -6.83 28.14 1.91
C GLN A 206 -7.98 28.60 1.01
N PRO A 207 -7.72 29.44 -0.01
CA PRO A 207 -8.75 29.87 -0.96
C PRO A 207 -9.10 28.79 -2.00
N PHE A 208 -8.73 27.53 -1.76
CA PHE A 208 -8.94 26.40 -2.66
C PHE A 208 -9.19 25.11 -1.86
N THR A 209 -9.82 24.14 -2.51
CA THR A 209 -10.13 22.81 -2.00
C THR A 209 -9.02 21.80 -2.27
N SER A 210 -9.01 20.69 -1.52
CA SER A 210 -8.11 19.54 -1.80
C SER A 210 -8.29 18.97 -3.21
N ASP A 211 -9.50 18.98 -3.75
CA ASP A 211 -9.79 18.54 -5.12
C ASP A 211 -9.18 19.49 -6.16
N GLU A 212 -9.27 20.80 -5.95
CA GLU A 212 -8.61 21.80 -6.81
C GLU A 212 -7.09 21.65 -6.77
N PHE A 213 -6.52 21.41 -5.58
CA PHE A 213 -5.09 21.13 -5.43
C PHE A 213 -4.67 19.87 -6.21
N ARG A 214 -5.39 18.74 -6.06
CA ARG A 214 -5.13 17.50 -6.80
C ARG A 214 -5.17 17.74 -8.31
N LYS A 215 -6.22 18.39 -8.81
CA LYS A 215 -6.36 18.73 -10.24
C LYS A 215 -5.21 19.59 -10.74
N TYR A 216 -4.78 20.57 -9.94
CA TYR A 216 -3.65 21.43 -10.27
C TYR A 216 -2.34 20.63 -10.36
N VAL A 217 -2.06 19.75 -9.39
CA VAL A 217 -0.87 18.89 -9.37
C VAL A 217 -0.85 17.96 -10.58
N LEU A 218 -1.97 17.26 -10.85
CA LEU A 218 -2.07 16.39 -12.02
C LEU A 218 -1.87 17.17 -13.32
N LYS A 219 -2.45 18.37 -13.43
CA LYS A 219 -2.26 19.21 -14.62
C LYS A 219 -0.80 19.66 -14.79
N LYS A 220 -0.10 19.97 -13.70
CA LYS A 220 1.33 20.31 -13.73
C LYS A 220 2.19 19.13 -14.14
N ILE A 221 1.88 17.93 -13.67
CA ILE A 221 2.58 16.70 -14.08
C ILE A 221 2.35 16.46 -15.58
N GLU A 222 1.11 16.50 -16.04
CA GLU A 222 0.77 16.30 -17.46
C GLU A 222 1.54 17.29 -18.36
N LEU A 223 1.53 18.58 -18.02
CA LEU A 223 2.29 19.60 -18.77
C LEU A 223 3.80 19.33 -18.74
N GLY A 224 4.35 18.92 -17.59
CA GLY A 224 5.77 18.55 -17.48
C GLY A 224 6.16 17.34 -18.32
N LEU A 225 5.21 16.44 -18.63
CA LEU A 225 5.44 15.28 -19.49
C LEU A 225 5.48 15.63 -20.99
N ILE A 226 4.67 16.59 -21.42
CA ILE A 226 4.38 16.81 -22.86
C ILE A 226 4.91 18.15 -23.40
N ASP A 227 5.16 19.15 -22.56
CA ASP A 227 5.61 20.47 -23.01
C ASP A 227 7.11 20.42 -23.36
N PRO A 228 7.49 20.67 -24.63
CA PRO A 228 8.89 20.62 -25.04
C PRO A 228 9.78 21.64 -24.35
N ASN A 229 9.21 22.69 -23.74
CA ASN A 229 9.97 23.71 -23.02
C ASN A 229 10.31 23.31 -21.57
N LEU A 230 9.74 22.21 -21.07
CA LEU A 230 9.95 21.73 -19.69
C LEU A 230 10.89 20.51 -19.62
N ILE A 231 11.35 20.01 -20.77
CA ILE A 231 12.25 18.85 -20.86
C ILE A 231 13.58 19.15 -20.18
N VAL A 232 14.00 18.26 -19.27
CA VAL A 232 15.36 18.26 -18.73
C VAL A 232 16.24 17.30 -19.53
N LYS A 233 17.32 17.80 -20.14
CA LYS A 233 18.26 16.97 -20.91
C LYS A 233 19.27 16.33 -19.98
N GLU A 234 19.78 15.14 -20.34
CA GLU A 234 20.82 14.50 -19.54
C GLU A 234 22.06 15.38 -19.35
N SER A 235 22.39 16.22 -20.33
CA SER A 235 23.49 17.19 -20.26
C SER A 235 23.33 18.25 -19.17
N ASP A 236 22.11 18.46 -18.67
CA ASP A 236 21.81 19.52 -17.71
C ASP A 236 22.16 19.11 -16.26
N TYR A 237 22.27 17.81 -16.00
CA TYR A 237 22.53 17.27 -14.65
C TYR A 237 23.59 16.16 -14.59
N LYS A 238 24.01 15.58 -15.71
CA LYS A 238 25.19 14.70 -15.74
C LYS A 238 26.44 15.52 -16.02
N GLU A 239 27.45 15.37 -15.17
CA GLU A 239 28.78 15.89 -15.46
C GLU A 239 29.31 15.28 -16.76
N LYS A 240 29.93 16.10 -17.61
CA LYS A 240 30.67 15.59 -18.77
C LYS A 240 31.83 14.75 -18.25
N LYS A 241 31.81 13.44 -18.54
CA LYS A 241 32.95 12.56 -18.34
C LYS A 241 34.14 12.99 -19.18
#